data_AF-A0AAV1U0P3-F1
#
_entry.id   AF-A0AAV1U0P3-F1
#
_cell.length_a   1.000
_cell.length_b   1.000
_cell.length_c   1.000
_cell.angle_alpha   90.00
_cell.angle_beta   90.00
_cell.angle_gamma   90.00
#
_symmetry.space_group_name_H-M   'P 1'
#
loop_
_entity.id
_entity.type
_entity.pdbx_description
1 polymer ?
#
loop_
_entity_poly.entity_id
_entity_poly.type
_entity_poly.pdbx_seq_one_letter_code
_entity_poly.pdbx_strand_id
1 'polypeptide(L)'
;MFLRQNVLFAVVLLWNLTESAFDNDNKTHVDAHDNSSSSRLTENPLDGHSFSELQESAPVNETNRVDQLNETRGPTAHVSVLRQMHPKAMFNALHLDKYITGPLDFKTATGLRSWMGYAGTYDKHGQKGRWYTTRKVFFMLVKTRPVNEVLRLFWYGNKQEEARMLQTMLAEPGFSALRKSMNQQWLKSGTRPETVFWLLGVGKKFIAKDPDAFHWIWYCDRFRQKYGDAAFPAVEIVKSLREKDTLGNPLLYGAYFQRIKHDAKELRFLTDEMEEVLYDWMIKVEEITPLSAYSSLQASMEADLLGLEKTDRRLCALKAFTLASTRSIGEYLAMKDAFENKPREVILGLLYLISKPLPELW
;
A
#
# COMPACT_ATOMS: atom_id res chain seq x y z
N MET A 1 -8.57 23.64 17.62
CA MET A 1 -8.21 24.06 16.24
C MET A 1 -6.71 23.90 15.93
N PHE A 2 -5.81 23.85 16.93
CA PHE A 2 -4.35 23.73 16.76
C PHE A 2 -3.80 22.35 16.35
N LEU A 3 -4.56 21.25 16.53
CA LEU A 3 -4.09 19.89 16.17
C LEU A 3 -4.06 19.60 14.65
N ARG A 4 -4.77 20.37 13.81
CA ARG A 4 -4.79 20.16 12.34
C ARG A 4 -3.52 20.64 11.64
N GLN A 5 -2.83 21.64 12.18
CA GLN A 5 -1.61 22.19 11.57
C GLN A 5 -0.38 21.34 11.89
N ASN A 6 -0.28 20.76 13.09
CA ASN A 6 0.91 19.98 13.50
C ASN A 6 1.05 18.65 12.74
N VAL A 7 -0.06 18.00 12.38
CA VAL A 7 -0.02 16.76 11.58
C VAL A 7 0.36 17.05 10.11
N LEU A 8 -0.10 18.18 9.56
CA LEU A 8 0.33 18.61 8.22
C LEU A 8 1.82 18.97 8.21
N PHE A 9 2.31 19.63 9.26
CA PHE A 9 3.72 20.01 9.37
C PHE A 9 4.65 18.79 9.49
N ALA A 10 4.31 17.81 10.33
CA ALA A 10 5.12 16.60 10.48
C ALA A 10 5.15 15.75 9.20
N VAL A 11 4.03 15.68 8.47
CA VAL A 11 3.97 15.00 7.16
C VAL A 11 4.79 15.76 6.11
N VAL A 12 4.74 17.09 6.08
CA VAL A 12 5.55 17.91 5.16
C VAL A 12 7.05 17.83 5.48
N LEU A 13 7.44 17.80 6.75
CA LEU A 13 8.85 17.67 7.19
C LEU A 13 9.44 16.29 6.86
N LEU A 14 8.72 15.20 7.18
CA LEU A 14 9.14 13.85 6.81
C LEU A 14 9.16 13.65 5.28
N TRP A 15 8.30 14.38 4.55
CA TRP A 15 8.24 14.33 3.09
C TRP A 15 9.36 15.11 2.40
N ASN A 16 9.74 16.29 2.91
CA ASN A 16 10.85 17.08 2.38
C ASN A 16 12.20 16.36 2.54
N LEU A 17 12.38 15.59 3.62
CA LEU A 17 13.56 14.74 3.83
C LEU A 17 13.67 13.64 2.75
N THR A 18 12.55 13.10 2.27
CA THR A 18 12.56 12.15 1.14
C THR A 18 12.77 12.84 -0.21
N GLU A 19 12.21 14.03 -0.45
CA GLU A 19 12.38 14.79 -1.70
C GLU A 19 13.86 15.20 -1.90
N SER A 20 14.59 15.55 -0.83
CA SER A 20 16.03 15.85 -0.88
C SER A 20 16.91 14.64 -1.19
N ALA A 21 16.51 13.42 -0.81
CA ALA A 21 17.24 12.21 -1.16
C ALA A 21 17.10 11.87 -2.66
N PHE A 22 15.93 12.16 -3.25
CA PHE A 22 15.65 11.85 -4.65
C PHE A 22 16.20 12.86 -5.67
N ASP A 23 16.43 14.12 -5.27
CA ASP A 23 17.18 15.07 -6.12
C ASP A 23 18.69 14.73 -6.19
N ASN A 24 19.21 13.98 -5.20
CA ASN A 24 20.61 13.53 -5.18
C ASN A 24 20.88 12.27 -6.01
N ASP A 25 19.90 11.38 -6.20
CA ASP A 25 20.04 10.18 -7.06
C ASP A 25 20.29 10.53 -8.54
N ASN A 26 20.04 11.78 -8.94
CA ASN A 26 20.29 12.27 -10.30
C ASN A 26 21.69 12.90 -10.47
N LYS A 27 22.48 13.02 -9.40
CA LYS A 27 23.83 13.63 -9.41
C LYS A 27 24.99 12.63 -9.34
N THR A 28 24.74 11.37 -8.99
CA THR A 28 25.80 10.36 -8.74
C THR A 28 26.23 9.55 -9.95
N HIS A 29 25.97 10.02 -11.18
CA HIS A 29 26.33 9.29 -12.39
C HIS A 29 27.11 10.12 -13.41
N VAL A 30 28.12 10.87 -12.98
CA VAL A 30 29.19 11.37 -13.85
C VAL A 30 30.50 11.37 -13.06
N ASP A 31 31.55 10.81 -13.68
CA ASP A 31 32.95 10.72 -13.25
C ASP A 31 33.37 9.49 -12.43
N ALA A 32 33.57 8.38 -13.15
CA ALA A 32 34.61 7.41 -12.83
C ALA A 32 35.60 7.37 -14.00
N HIS A 33 36.73 8.05 -13.86
CA HIS A 33 37.98 7.68 -14.52
C HIS A 33 39.12 7.74 -13.52
N ASP A 34 40.00 6.76 -13.67
CA ASP A 34 41.05 6.30 -12.78
C ASP A 34 41.97 7.38 -12.20
N ASN A 35 42.39 7.18 -10.94
CA ASN A 35 43.81 7.03 -10.63
C ASN A 35 44.05 6.36 -9.27
N SER A 36 45.09 5.54 -9.28
CA SER A 36 45.58 4.67 -8.21
C SER A 36 46.42 5.41 -7.16
N SER A 37 46.43 4.84 -5.95
CA SER A 37 47.49 4.83 -4.92
C SER A 37 47.41 5.78 -3.71
N SER A 38 47.20 5.12 -2.55
CA SER A 38 48.00 5.17 -1.31
C SER A 38 47.63 6.10 -0.13
N SER A 39 47.10 5.44 0.91
CA SER A 39 47.55 5.39 2.32
C SER A 39 47.19 6.47 3.35
N ARG A 40 46.76 5.94 4.52
CA ARG A 40 46.83 6.43 5.93
C ARG A 40 45.81 7.51 6.32
N LEU A 41 44.81 7.16 7.15
CA LEU A 41 44.78 7.04 8.63
C LEU A 41 44.26 8.33 9.30
N THR A 42 43.46 8.09 10.34
CA THR A 42 43.16 8.93 11.52
C THR A 42 42.17 10.10 11.43
N GLU A 43 41.16 9.98 12.31
CA GLU A 43 40.62 11.00 13.23
C GLU A 43 39.43 11.90 12.79
N ASN A 44 38.28 11.64 13.44
CA ASN A 44 37.32 12.64 13.94
C ASN A 44 38.05 13.67 14.83
N PRO A 45 37.59 14.94 15.01
CA PRO A 45 36.23 15.23 15.47
C PRO A 45 35.60 16.62 15.11
N LEU A 46 34.30 16.73 15.42
CA LEU A 46 33.51 17.87 15.96
C LEU A 46 33.61 19.31 15.40
N ASP A 47 32.42 19.92 15.44
CA ASP A 47 32.06 21.35 15.57
C ASP A 47 31.97 22.26 14.33
N GLY A 48 30.75 22.81 14.17
CA GLY A 48 30.55 24.26 14.30
C GLY A 48 30.45 25.11 13.03
N HIS A 49 29.45 26.00 13.06
CA HIS A 49 29.23 27.20 12.21
C HIS A 49 28.53 26.98 10.86
N SER A 50 27.28 27.47 10.69
CA SER A 50 26.89 28.87 10.37
C SER A 50 27.54 29.38 9.11
N PHE A 51 26.74 29.66 8.08
CA PHE A 51 26.86 30.63 6.97
C PHE A 51 25.71 30.24 6.00
N SER A 52 25.05 31.08 5.23
CA SER A 52 24.84 32.51 5.19
C SER A 52 23.81 32.73 4.08
N GLU A 53 23.00 33.78 4.22
CA GLU A 53 22.27 34.36 3.10
C GLU A 53 23.23 34.69 1.95
N LEU A 54 22.83 34.36 0.73
CA LEU A 54 23.35 34.98 -0.48
C LEU A 54 22.16 35.53 -1.28
N GLN A 55 21.95 36.84 -1.08
CA GLN A 55 21.38 37.74 -2.08
C GLN A 55 22.23 37.68 -3.34
N GLU A 56 21.61 37.41 -4.49
CA GLU A 56 22.19 37.78 -5.79
C GLU A 56 21.41 38.98 -6.36
N SER A 57 22.08 40.11 -6.28
CA SER A 57 21.75 41.39 -6.89
C SER A 57 22.00 41.35 -8.40
N ALA A 58 21.02 41.83 -9.16
CA ALA A 58 21.13 42.13 -10.58
C ALA A 58 21.91 43.44 -10.82
N PRO A 59 22.71 43.56 -11.88
CA PRO A 59 23.10 44.86 -12.41
C PRO A 59 22.09 45.36 -13.44
N VAL A 60 21.54 46.53 -13.13
CA VAL A 60 20.86 47.44 -14.05
C VAL A 60 21.87 47.98 -15.05
N ASN A 61 21.52 47.97 -16.34
CA ASN A 61 22.06 48.95 -17.28
C ASN A 61 20.91 49.45 -18.17
N GLU A 62 20.53 50.70 -17.92
CA GLU A 62 19.63 51.49 -18.76
C GLU A 62 20.38 51.96 -20.01
N THR A 63 19.73 51.87 -21.17
CA THR A 63 19.79 52.98 -22.13
C THR A 63 18.52 53.03 -22.95
N ASN A 64 17.87 54.18 -22.88
CA ASN A 64 16.62 54.54 -23.54
C ASN A 64 16.68 54.42 -25.07
N ARG A 65 15.59 53.91 -25.68
CA ARG A 65 15.07 54.49 -26.91
C ARG A 65 13.56 54.34 -26.98
N VAL A 66 12.92 55.50 -27.06
CA VAL A 66 11.50 55.72 -27.34
C VAL A 66 11.21 55.25 -28.75
N ASP A 67 10.22 54.37 -28.91
CA ASP A 67 9.32 54.34 -30.06
C ASP A 67 7.98 53.74 -29.61
N GLN A 68 6.96 54.59 -29.58
CA GLN A 68 5.56 54.18 -29.54
C GLN A 68 5.21 53.56 -30.88
N LEU A 69 4.72 52.32 -30.92
CA LEU A 69 3.79 51.86 -31.97
C LEU A 69 3.16 50.50 -31.62
N ASN A 70 1.83 50.52 -31.66
CA ASN A 70 0.90 49.42 -31.93
C ASN A 70 0.62 48.35 -30.86
N GLU A 71 -0.54 48.55 -30.23
CA GLU A 71 -1.53 47.53 -29.95
C GLU A 71 -1.64 46.50 -31.09
N THR A 72 -1.25 45.26 -30.83
CA THR A 72 -1.88 44.02 -31.34
C THR A 72 -1.18 42.80 -30.74
N ARG A 73 -1.34 42.58 -29.43
CA ARG A 73 -0.96 41.30 -28.81
C ARG A 73 -2.07 40.28 -29.08
N GLY A 74 -1.92 39.55 -30.17
CA GLY A 74 -2.76 38.39 -30.47
C GLY A 74 -2.56 37.23 -29.48
N PRO A 75 -3.48 36.24 -29.46
CA PRO A 75 -3.50 35.11 -28.50
C PRO A 75 -2.27 34.17 -28.59
N THR A 76 -1.41 34.34 -29.57
CA THR A 76 -0.31 33.42 -29.91
C THR A 76 0.94 33.59 -29.04
N ALA A 77 1.17 34.76 -28.43
CA ALA A 77 2.34 34.99 -27.59
C ALA A 77 2.27 34.26 -26.22
N HIS A 78 1.07 34.07 -25.67
CA HIS A 78 0.87 33.37 -24.40
C HIS A 78 1.14 31.86 -24.49
N VAL A 79 1.00 31.25 -25.67
CA VAL A 79 1.20 29.82 -25.88
C VAL A 79 2.69 29.47 -26.04
N SER A 80 3.50 30.40 -26.53
CA SER A 80 4.96 30.23 -26.74
C SER A 80 5.74 30.20 -25.42
N VAL A 81 5.37 31.05 -24.45
CA VAL A 81 6.01 31.13 -23.13
C VAL A 81 5.72 29.86 -22.30
N LEU A 82 4.57 29.22 -22.51
CA LEU A 82 4.21 27.98 -21.83
C LEU A 82 4.98 26.76 -22.35
N ARG A 83 5.50 26.78 -23.58
CA ARG A 83 6.24 25.62 -24.15
C ARG A 83 7.60 25.38 -23.49
N GLN A 84 8.19 26.39 -22.84
CA GLN A 84 9.49 26.29 -22.15
C GLN A 84 9.36 26.24 -20.62
N MET A 85 8.14 26.33 -20.08
CA MET A 85 7.92 26.39 -18.64
C MET A 85 8.09 25.00 -18.02
N HIS A 86 8.98 24.89 -17.04
CA HIS A 86 9.18 23.63 -16.30
C HIS A 86 7.83 23.02 -15.85
N PRO A 87 7.58 21.71 -16.04
CA PRO A 87 6.23 21.18 -15.89
C PRO A 87 5.63 21.36 -14.49
N LYS A 88 6.45 21.38 -13.43
CA LYS A 88 6.00 21.72 -12.06
C LYS A 88 5.45 23.15 -11.95
N ALA A 89 6.12 24.11 -12.59
CA ALA A 89 5.67 25.51 -12.61
C ALA A 89 4.39 25.65 -13.43
N MET A 90 4.30 24.95 -14.58
CA MET A 90 3.10 24.94 -15.40
C MET A 90 1.90 24.32 -14.66
N PHE A 91 2.11 23.25 -13.89
CA PHE A 91 1.06 22.62 -13.08
C PHE A 91 0.41 23.63 -12.11
N ASN A 92 1.25 24.41 -11.43
CA ASN A 92 0.81 25.43 -10.47
C ASN A 92 0.18 26.64 -11.17
N ALA A 93 0.76 27.08 -12.29
CA ALA A 93 0.25 28.21 -13.08
C ALA A 93 -1.13 27.92 -13.69
N LEU A 94 -1.37 26.68 -14.09
CA LEU A 94 -2.67 26.20 -14.56
C LEU A 94 -3.66 25.94 -13.42
N HIS A 95 -3.25 26.15 -12.16
CA HIS A 95 -4.05 25.90 -10.97
C HIS A 95 -4.66 24.48 -10.96
N LEU A 96 -3.92 23.49 -11.47
CA LEU A 96 -4.37 22.10 -11.52
C LEU A 96 -4.45 21.47 -10.12
N ASP A 97 -3.86 22.10 -9.11
CA ASP A 97 -4.07 21.82 -7.70
C ASP A 97 -5.49 22.21 -7.23
N LYS A 98 -6.01 23.37 -7.70
CA LYS A 98 -7.25 23.99 -7.25
C LYS A 98 -8.50 23.66 -8.08
N TYR A 99 -8.36 23.41 -9.39
CA TYR A 99 -9.49 23.31 -10.34
C TYR A 99 -10.33 22.03 -10.29
N ILE A 100 -10.04 21.11 -9.36
CA ILE A 100 -10.79 19.87 -9.25
C ILE A 100 -11.39 19.83 -7.84
N THR A 101 -12.46 20.54 -7.54
CA THR A 101 -13.15 20.38 -6.23
C THR A 101 -14.25 19.30 -6.29
N GLY A 102 -14.29 18.51 -7.35
CA GLY A 102 -15.22 17.39 -7.55
C GLY A 102 -14.53 16.08 -7.97
N PRO A 103 -15.30 15.01 -8.23
CA PRO A 103 -14.78 13.72 -8.67
C PRO A 103 -13.92 13.90 -9.93
N LEU A 104 -12.67 13.47 -9.85
CA LEU A 104 -11.72 13.56 -10.96
C LEU A 104 -12.07 12.53 -12.04
N ASP A 105 -12.87 12.93 -13.02
CA ASP A 105 -13.08 12.14 -14.24
C ASP A 105 -12.02 12.53 -15.28
N PHE A 106 -11.13 11.59 -15.60
CA PHE A 106 -10.07 11.81 -16.59
C PHE A 106 -10.62 12.11 -17.99
N LYS A 107 -11.85 11.68 -18.31
CA LYS A 107 -12.50 12.02 -19.59
C LYS A 107 -12.80 13.51 -19.68
N THR A 108 -13.08 14.17 -18.56
CA THR A 108 -13.44 15.60 -18.49
C THR A 108 -12.27 16.48 -18.02
N ALA A 109 -11.24 15.91 -17.39
CA ALA A 109 -10.03 16.60 -16.92
C ALA A 109 -9.05 16.92 -18.06
N THR A 110 -9.52 17.62 -19.10
CA THR A 110 -8.75 17.96 -20.31
C THR A 110 -7.49 18.77 -19.98
N GLY A 111 -7.55 19.72 -19.04
CA GLY A 111 -6.37 20.48 -18.62
C GLY A 111 -5.25 19.61 -18.01
N LEU A 112 -5.63 18.63 -17.19
CA LEU A 112 -4.66 17.71 -16.58
C LEU A 112 -4.07 16.74 -17.61
N ARG A 113 -4.89 16.26 -18.56
CA ARG A 113 -4.41 15.44 -19.69
C ARG A 113 -3.42 16.19 -20.57
N SER A 114 -3.76 17.42 -20.95
CA SER A 114 -2.90 18.27 -21.75
C SER A 114 -1.59 18.57 -21.02
N TRP A 115 -1.63 18.83 -19.72
CA TRP A 115 -0.43 19.02 -18.91
C TRP A 115 0.41 17.74 -18.79
N MET A 116 -0.18 16.57 -18.55
CA MET A 116 0.56 15.29 -18.50
C MET A 116 1.20 14.97 -19.86
N GLY A 117 0.50 15.26 -20.97
CA GLY A 117 1.04 15.16 -22.32
C GLY A 117 2.22 16.10 -22.55
N TYR A 118 2.08 17.37 -22.16
CA TYR A 118 3.17 18.35 -22.20
C TYR A 118 4.38 17.88 -21.41
N ALA A 119 4.18 17.52 -20.14
CA ALA A 119 5.23 17.05 -19.25
C ALA A 119 5.95 15.82 -19.83
N GLY A 120 5.21 14.87 -20.43
CA GLY A 120 5.76 13.70 -21.10
C GLY A 120 6.61 14.00 -22.34
N THR A 121 6.45 15.18 -22.94
CA THR A 121 7.23 15.64 -24.10
C THR A 121 8.26 16.70 -23.77
N TYR A 122 8.34 17.16 -22.52
CA TYR A 122 9.16 18.29 -22.09
C TYR A 122 10.64 18.15 -22.45
N ASP A 123 11.19 16.93 -22.38
CA ASP A 123 12.61 16.67 -22.64
C ASP A 123 12.99 16.80 -24.13
N LYS A 124 12.00 16.78 -25.03
CA LYS A 124 12.22 16.99 -26.47
C LYS A 124 12.62 18.44 -26.80
N HIS A 125 12.63 19.33 -25.80
CA HIS A 125 12.96 20.75 -25.93
C HIS A 125 14.35 21.12 -25.38
N GLY A 126 15.26 20.15 -25.21
CA GLY A 126 16.69 20.43 -25.00
C GLY A 126 17.15 20.59 -23.54
N GLN A 127 16.30 20.28 -22.55
CA GLN A 127 16.72 20.17 -21.15
C GLN A 127 17.02 18.70 -20.80
N LYS A 128 18.21 18.44 -20.26
CA LYS A 128 18.71 17.09 -19.95
C LYS A 128 17.85 16.41 -18.87
N GLY A 129 17.31 15.24 -19.22
CA GLY A 129 16.76 14.24 -18.29
C GLY A 129 15.24 14.15 -18.33
N ARG A 130 14.69 12.92 -18.35
CA ARG A 130 13.25 12.71 -18.37
C ARG A 130 12.57 13.29 -17.14
N TRP A 131 11.97 14.48 -17.27
CA TRP A 131 11.29 15.09 -16.13
C TRP A 131 10.05 14.28 -15.75
N TYR A 132 9.28 13.86 -16.76
CA TYR A 132 8.08 13.08 -16.55
C TYR A 132 8.44 11.65 -16.14
N THR A 133 8.20 11.36 -14.87
CA THR A 133 8.02 9.99 -14.39
C THR A 133 6.66 9.87 -13.74
N THR A 134 6.01 8.73 -13.94
CA THR A 134 4.72 8.41 -13.31
C THR A 134 4.76 8.63 -11.80
N ARG A 135 5.88 8.29 -11.15
CA ARG A 135 6.13 8.49 -9.73
C ARG A 135 6.15 9.97 -9.33
N LYS A 136 6.86 10.84 -10.08
CA LYS A 136 6.88 12.30 -9.83
C LYS A 136 5.48 12.91 -9.97
N VAL A 137 4.76 12.57 -11.04
CA VAL A 137 3.39 13.06 -11.27
C VAL A 137 2.44 12.58 -10.17
N PHE A 138 2.54 11.31 -9.80
CA PHE A 138 1.77 10.76 -8.70
C PHE A 138 2.00 11.54 -7.41
N PHE A 139 3.25 11.78 -7.00
CA PHE A 139 3.56 12.58 -5.80
C PHE A 139 3.04 14.00 -5.85
N MET A 140 3.12 14.65 -7.00
CA MET A 140 2.54 15.99 -7.15
C MET A 140 1.02 15.97 -6.96
N LEU A 141 0.34 14.98 -7.53
CA LEU A 141 -1.12 14.88 -7.42
C LEU A 141 -1.55 14.52 -6.00
N VAL A 142 -0.89 13.56 -5.33
CA VAL A 142 -1.30 13.14 -3.97
C VAL A 142 -1.01 14.19 -2.89
N LYS A 143 -0.21 15.23 -3.18
CA LYS A 143 -0.07 16.41 -2.29
C LYS A 143 -1.39 17.17 -2.15
N THR A 144 -2.27 17.12 -3.15
CA THR A 144 -3.50 17.92 -3.23
C THR A 144 -4.75 17.07 -3.42
N ARG A 145 -4.59 15.74 -3.56
CA ARG A 145 -5.64 14.79 -3.93
C ARG A 145 -5.62 13.54 -3.07
N PRO A 146 -6.80 12.95 -2.81
CA PRO A 146 -6.87 11.57 -2.34
C PRO A 146 -6.18 10.61 -3.30
N VAL A 147 -5.34 9.74 -2.75
CA VAL A 147 -4.54 8.79 -3.55
C VAL A 147 -5.42 7.90 -4.43
N ASN A 148 -6.63 7.56 -3.99
CA ASN A 148 -7.59 6.83 -4.79
C ASN A 148 -8.11 7.59 -6.01
N GLU A 149 -8.24 8.91 -5.94
CA GLU A 149 -8.58 9.71 -7.12
C GLU A 149 -7.42 9.72 -8.10
N VAL A 150 -6.19 9.84 -7.60
CA VAL A 150 -4.98 9.81 -8.43
C VAL A 150 -4.80 8.43 -9.07
N LEU A 151 -4.93 7.33 -8.33
CA LEU A 151 -4.85 5.97 -8.88
C LEU A 151 -5.95 5.70 -9.91
N ARG A 152 -7.20 6.12 -9.64
CA ARG A 152 -8.30 6.02 -10.61
C ARG A 152 -8.02 6.84 -11.87
N LEU A 153 -7.39 8.01 -11.74
CA LEU A 153 -6.97 8.81 -12.88
C LEU A 153 -6.01 8.04 -13.80
N PHE A 154 -5.01 7.36 -13.25
CA PHE A 154 -4.12 6.54 -14.07
C PHE A 154 -4.87 5.35 -14.69
N TRP A 155 -5.76 4.71 -13.92
CA TRP A 155 -6.57 3.59 -14.42
C TRP A 155 -7.47 3.97 -15.60
N TYR A 156 -8.33 4.98 -15.44
CA TYR A 156 -9.27 5.41 -16.46
C TYR A 156 -8.60 6.19 -17.60
N GLY A 157 -7.38 6.68 -17.39
CA GLY A 157 -6.58 7.35 -18.41
C GLY A 157 -5.87 6.46 -19.40
N ASN A 158 -6.26 5.18 -19.50
CA ASN A 158 -5.59 4.17 -20.32
C ASN A 158 -4.09 4.00 -19.95
N LYS A 159 -3.74 4.31 -18.70
CA LYS A 159 -2.41 4.21 -18.11
C LYS A 159 -2.39 3.12 -17.03
N GLN A 160 -2.92 1.96 -17.41
CA GLN A 160 -3.16 0.85 -16.50
C GLN A 160 -1.85 0.31 -15.91
N GLU A 161 -0.80 0.27 -16.73
CA GLU A 161 0.51 -0.22 -16.31
C GLU A 161 1.18 0.74 -15.33
N GLU A 162 1.09 2.04 -15.59
CA GLU A 162 1.50 3.07 -14.66
C GLU A 162 0.72 2.99 -13.34
N ALA A 163 -0.59 2.74 -13.40
CA ALA A 163 -1.41 2.53 -12.19
C ALA A 163 -0.95 1.29 -11.40
N ARG A 164 -0.66 0.17 -12.07
CA ARG A 164 -0.12 -1.05 -11.42
C ARG A 164 1.25 -0.84 -10.81
N MET A 165 2.12 -0.10 -11.50
CA MET A 165 3.44 0.27 -11.00
C MET A 165 3.31 1.13 -9.75
N LEU A 166 2.41 2.12 -9.74
CA LEU A 166 2.14 2.95 -8.57
C LEU A 166 1.53 2.16 -7.41
N GLN A 167 0.62 1.23 -7.68
CA GLN A 167 0.10 0.29 -6.66
C GLN A 167 1.26 -0.51 -6.05
N THR A 168 2.14 -1.07 -6.88
CA THR A 168 3.29 -1.85 -6.41
C THR A 168 4.30 -1.00 -5.62
N MET A 169 4.53 0.25 -6.03
CA MET A 169 5.37 1.18 -5.28
C MET A 169 4.75 1.51 -3.92
N LEU A 170 3.43 1.73 -3.85
CA LEU A 170 2.73 2.01 -2.59
C LEU A 170 2.81 0.85 -1.60
N ALA A 171 3.09 -0.36 -2.06
CA ALA A 171 3.32 -1.54 -1.24
C ALA A 171 4.72 -1.57 -0.58
N GLU A 172 5.70 -0.79 -1.05
CA GLU A 172 7.08 -0.83 -0.54
C GLU A 172 7.19 -0.20 0.88
N PRO A 173 8.09 -0.70 1.75
CA PRO A 173 8.23 -0.21 3.13
C PRO A 173 8.42 1.31 3.26
N GLY A 174 9.15 1.92 2.32
CA GLY A 174 9.43 3.37 2.28
C GLY A 174 8.20 4.27 2.17
N PHE A 175 7.02 3.71 1.84
CA PHE A 175 5.77 4.48 1.67
C PHE A 175 4.79 4.36 2.84
N SER A 176 5.23 3.89 4.01
CA SER A 176 4.37 3.70 5.19
C SER A 176 3.64 4.98 5.62
N ALA A 177 4.30 6.14 5.59
CA ALA A 177 3.67 7.43 5.93
C ALA A 177 2.57 7.82 4.93
N LEU A 178 2.78 7.57 3.63
CA LEU A 178 1.78 7.81 2.59
C LEU A 178 0.58 6.88 2.76
N ARG A 179 0.80 5.57 3.01
CA ARG A 179 -0.27 4.62 3.34
C ARG A 179 -1.10 5.03 4.56
N LYS A 180 -0.46 5.55 5.61
CA LYS A 180 -1.15 6.11 6.79
C LYS A 180 -2.03 7.31 6.41
N SER A 181 -1.50 8.23 5.60
CA SER A 181 -2.27 9.37 5.08
C SER A 181 -3.47 8.92 4.24
N MET A 182 -3.29 7.89 3.40
CA MET A 182 -4.36 7.30 2.59
C MET A 182 -5.51 6.77 3.44
N ASN A 183 -5.20 5.99 4.48
CA ASN A 183 -6.22 5.49 5.40
C ASN A 183 -7.01 6.61 6.05
N GLN A 184 -6.33 7.68 6.49
CA GLN A 184 -7.03 8.83 7.08
C GLN A 184 -7.95 9.51 6.07
N GLN A 185 -7.52 9.63 4.81
CA GLN A 185 -8.34 10.26 3.77
C GLN A 185 -9.55 9.40 3.40
N TRP A 186 -9.35 8.10 3.16
CA TRP A 186 -10.45 7.16 2.89
C TRP A 186 -11.45 7.08 4.03
N LEU A 187 -10.95 7.07 5.26
CA LEU A 187 -11.80 7.05 6.44
C LEU A 187 -12.59 8.36 6.58
N LYS A 188 -12.00 9.52 6.26
CA LYS A 188 -12.68 10.82 6.23
C LYS A 188 -13.76 10.89 5.16
N SER A 189 -13.49 10.38 3.95
CA SER A 189 -14.45 10.36 2.85
C SER A 189 -15.50 9.24 2.96
N GLY A 190 -15.38 8.34 3.94
CA GLY A 190 -16.28 7.20 4.08
C GLY A 190 -16.15 6.20 2.93
N THR A 191 -14.96 6.09 2.33
CA THR A 191 -14.73 5.14 1.24
C THR A 191 -14.96 3.73 1.75
N ARG A 192 -15.88 2.98 1.14
CA ARG A 192 -16.17 1.63 1.62
C ARG A 192 -14.97 0.68 1.42
N PRO A 193 -14.74 -0.29 2.33
CA PRO A 193 -13.62 -1.21 2.22
C PRO A 193 -13.53 -1.99 0.90
N GLU A 194 -14.65 -2.34 0.26
CA GLU A 194 -14.67 -3.03 -1.05
C GLU A 194 -14.03 -2.16 -2.14
N THR A 195 -14.27 -0.85 -2.08
CA THR A 195 -13.63 0.11 -3.00
C THR A 195 -12.13 0.17 -2.73
N VAL A 196 -11.72 0.20 -1.45
CA VAL A 196 -10.30 0.20 -1.08
C VAL A 196 -9.60 -1.10 -1.49
N PHE A 197 -10.26 -2.25 -1.36
CA PHE A 197 -9.76 -3.55 -1.81
C PHE A 197 -9.37 -3.49 -3.29
N TRP A 198 -10.28 -2.99 -4.12
CA TRP A 198 -10.05 -2.83 -5.55
C TRP A 198 -8.95 -1.81 -5.87
N LEU A 199 -8.93 -0.67 -5.16
CA LEU A 199 -7.94 0.40 -5.34
C LEU A 199 -6.52 -0.04 -5.01
N LEU A 200 -6.37 -0.88 -3.98
CA LEU A 200 -5.11 -1.49 -3.62
C LEU A 200 -4.74 -2.66 -4.53
N GLY A 201 -5.73 -3.24 -5.23
CA GLY A 201 -5.51 -4.39 -6.09
C GLY A 201 -5.23 -5.67 -5.28
N VAL A 202 -5.81 -5.76 -4.08
CA VAL A 202 -5.66 -6.92 -3.20
C VAL A 202 -6.11 -8.20 -3.92
N GLY A 203 -5.34 -9.28 -3.72
CA GLY A 203 -5.63 -10.58 -4.33
C GLY A 203 -5.19 -10.70 -5.79
N LYS A 204 -4.42 -9.74 -6.33
CA LYS A 204 -3.67 -9.93 -7.58
C LYS A 204 -2.34 -10.67 -7.37
N LYS A 205 -1.89 -10.74 -6.11
CA LYS A 205 -0.65 -11.40 -5.68
C LYS A 205 -1.00 -12.46 -4.64
N PHE A 206 -0.06 -13.36 -4.40
CA PHE A 206 -0.16 -14.33 -3.30
C PHE A 206 -0.34 -13.61 -1.96
N ILE A 207 -1.52 -13.76 -1.34
CA ILE A 207 -1.97 -12.89 -0.25
C ILE A 207 -1.05 -12.89 0.97
N ALA A 208 -0.42 -14.04 1.27
CA ALA A 208 0.47 -14.16 2.41
C ALA A 208 1.76 -13.32 2.27
N LYS A 209 2.07 -12.86 1.05
CA LYS A 209 3.18 -11.95 0.76
C LYS A 209 2.69 -10.58 0.25
N ASP A 210 1.39 -10.33 0.28
CA ASP A 210 0.81 -9.11 -0.25
C ASP A 210 0.71 -8.04 0.84
N PRO A 211 1.58 -7.01 0.85
CA PRO A 211 1.50 -5.92 1.81
C PRO A 211 0.20 -5.10 1.66
N ASP A 212 -0.42 -5.12 0.48
CA ASP A 212 -1.68 -4.43 0.21
C ASP A 212 -2.85 -5.13 0.90
N ALA A 213 -2.80 -6.46 1.03
CA ALA A 213 -3.79 -7.22 1.78
C ALA A 213 -3.77 -6.87 3.27
N PHE A 214 -2.58 -6.78 3.87
CA PHE A 214 -2.43 -6.34 5.26
C PHE A 214 -2.92 -4.90 5.45
N HIS A 215 -2.54 -3.99 4.54
CA HIS A 215 -2.99 -2.60 4.59
C HIS A 215 -4.51 -2.51 4.50
N TRP A 216 -5.13 -3.30 3.64
CA TRP A 216 -6.58 -3.36 3.50
C TRP A 216 -7.28 -3.90 4.75
N ILE A 217 -6.79 -4.98 5.37
CA ILE A 217 -7.35 -5.49 6.64
C ILE A 217 -7.24 -4.42 7.74
N TRP A 218 -6.11 -3.71 7.81
CA TRP A 218 -5.96 -2.59 8.73
C TRP A 218 -6.94 -1.46 8.46
N TYR A 219 -7.25 -1.18 7.18
CA TYR A 219 -8.28 -0.22 6.83
C TYR A 219 -9.68 -0.68 7.25
N CYS A 220 -10.01 -1.96 7.08
CA CYS A 220 -11.29 -2.53 7.50
C CYS A 220 -11.53 -2.35 9.00
N ASP A 221 -10.52 -2.64 9.82
CA ASP A 221 -10.56 -2.39 11.27
C ASP A 221 -10.87 -0.93 11.59
N ARG A 222 -10.15 0.02 10.97
CA ARG A 222 -10.39 1.46 11.18
C ARG A 222 -11.75 1.91 10.71
N PHE A 223 -12.24 1.36 9.60
CA PHE A 223 -13.56 1.66 9.06
C PHE A 223 -14.65 1.19 10.03
N ARG A 224 -14.55 -0.04 10.54
CA ARG A 224 -15.46 -0.61 11.54
C ARG A 224 -15.43 0.18 12.85
N GLN A 225 -14.26 0.58 13.35
CA GLN A 225 -14.14 1.43 14.54
C GLN A 225 -14.86 2.77 14.40
N LYS A 226 -14.93 3.33 13.18
CA LYS A 226 -15.59 4.62 12.93
C LYS A 226 -17.10 4.50 12.65
N TYR A 227 -17.49 3.49 11.87
CA TYR A 227 -18.84 3.36 11.33
C TYR A 227 -19.66 2.22 11.95
N GLY A 228 -19.06 1.46 12.87
CA GLY A 228 -19.64 0.28 13.52
C GLY A 228 -19.30 -1.02 12.80
N ASP A 229 -19.26 -2.12 13.55
CA ASP A 229 -18.92 -3.46 13.03
C ASP A 229 -19.88 -3.94 11.94
N ALA A 230 -21.16 -3.60 12.08
CA ALA A 230 -22.19 -3.94 11.08
C ALA A 230 -22.00 -3.22 9.73
N ALA A 231 -21.21 -2.15 9.67
CA ALA A 231 -20.98 -1.41 8.43
C ALA A 231 -20.12 -2.20 7.42
N PHE A 232 -19.24 -3.07 7.91
CA PHE A 232 -18.47 -4.01 7.09
C PHE A 232 -18.05 -5.24 7.94
N PRO A 233 -18.93 -6.25 8.05
CA PRO A 233 -18.74 -7.36 8.98
C PRO A 233 -17.60 -8.29 8.55
N ALA A 234 -17.04 -9.05 9.50
CA ALA A 234 -15.95 -9.99 9.25
C ALA A 234 -16.23 -11.01 8.13
N VAL A 235 -17.50 -11.39 7.94
CA VAL A 235 -17.95 -12.25 6.83
C VAL A 235 -17.65 -11.66 5.45
N GLU A 236 -17.86 -10.36 5.27
CA GLU A 236 -17.56 -9.68 4.00
C GLU A 236 -16.04 -9.54 3.78
N ILE A 237 -15.28 -9.37 4.88
CA ILE A 237 -13.81 -9.30 4.82
C ILE A 237 -13.24 -10.64 4.35
N VAL A 238 -13.64 -11.74 5.00
CA VAL A 238 -13.19 -13.09 4.68
C VAL A 238 -13.63 -13.49 3.27
N LYS A 239 -14.87 -13.18 2.89
CA LYS A 239 -15.39 -13.40 1.53
C LYS A 239 -14.54 -12.68 0.48
N SER A 240 -14.25 -11.40 0.67
CA SER A 240 -13.44 -10.61 -0.27
C SER A 240 -12.04 -11.21 -0.50
N LEU A 241 -11.39 -11.69 0.57
CA LEU A 241 -10.07 -12.32 0.47
C LEU A 241 -10.14 -13.67 -0.26
N ARG A 242 -11.19 -14.46 -0.01
CA ARG A 242 -11.37 -15.80 -0.56
C ARG A 242 -11.82 -15.82 -2.01
N GLU A 243 -12.65 -14.87 -2.45
CA GLU A 243 -13.13 -14.78 -3.85
C GLU A 243 -12.00 -14.60 -4.87
N LYS A 244 -10.80 -14.19 -4.42
CA LYS A 244 -9.61 -14.10 -5.28
C LYS A 244 -8.80 -15.39 -5.35
N ASP A 245 -9.18 -16.40 -4.57
CA ASP A 245 -8.48 -17.67 -4.32
C ASP A 245 -7.01 -17.70 -4.76
N THR A 246 -6.19 -16.97 -4.01
CA THR A 246 -4.74 -16.90 -4.30
C THR A 246 -3.92 -17.93 -3.52
N LEU A 247 -4.55 -18.64 -2.58
CA LEU A 247 -3.88 -19.57 -1.67
C LEU A 247 -4.19 -21.04 -1.99
N GLY A 248 -5.33 -21.36 -2.62
CA GLY A 248 -5.75 -22.71 -2.98
C GLY A 248 -6.14 -23.61 -1.79
N ASN A 249 -5.60 -23.37 -0.59
CA ASN A 249 -5.98 -24.05 0.64
C ASN A 249 -6.56 -23.04 1.65
N PRO A 250 -7.83 -23.20 2.10
CA PRO A 250 -8.46 -22.32 3.08
C PRO A 250 -7.68 -22.14 4.40
N LEU A 251 -6.97 -23.17 4.88
CA LEU A 251 -6.16 -23.08 6.10
C LEU A 251 -5.01 -22.09 5.96
N LEU A 252 -4.52 -21.81 4.75
CA LEU A 252 -3.48 -20.81 4.54
C LEU A 252 -4.00 -19.38 4.81
N TYR A 253 -5.30 -19.12 4.66
CA TYR A 253 -5.89 -17.86 5.14
C TYR A 253 -5.85 -17.80 6.67
N GLY A 254 -6.15 -18.91 7.35
CA GLY A 254 -6.01 -19.01 8.81
C GLY A 254 -4.56 -18.77 9.26
N ALA A 255 -3.58 -19.38 8.59
CA ALA A 255 -2.16 -19.15 8.88
C ALA A 255 -1.74 -17.70 8.63
N TYR A 256 -2.30 -17.06 7.60
CA TYR A 256 -2.11 -15.64 7.35
C TYR A 256 -2.70 -14.77 8.47
N PHE A 257 -3.90 -15.07 8.98
CA PHE A 257 -4.49 -14.35 10.10
C PHE A 257 -3.68 -14.53 11.39
N GLN A 258 -3.16 -15.73 11.66
CA GLN A 258 -2.24 -15.99 12.77
C GLN A 258 -0.95 -15.15 12.67
N ARG A 259 -0.45 -14.90 11.46
CA ARG A 259 0.67 -13.99 11.24
C ARG A 259 0.28 -12.54 11.55
N ILE A 260 -0.88 -12.07 11.06
CA ILE A 260 -1.35 -10.70 11.34
C ILE A 260 -1.51 -10.46 12.84
N LYS A 261 -2.10 -11.42 13.57
CA LYS A 261 -2.24 -11.35 15.04
C LYS A 261 -0.93 -11.10 15.76
N HIS A 262 0.13 -11.73 15.26
CA HIS A 262 1.47 -11.59 15.82
C HIS A 262 2.10 -10.25 15.43
N ASP A 263 2.01 -9.88 14.15
CA ASP A 263 2.70 -8.71 13.59
C ASP A 263 2.00 -7.39 13.99
N ALA A 264 0.69 -7.42 14.23
CA ALA A 264 -0.13 -6.25 14.57
C ALA A 264 -1.16 -6.61 15.66
N LYS A 265 -0.77 -6.45 16.93
CA LYS A 265 -1.59 -6.81 18.09
C LYS A 265 -2.93 -6.06 18.13
N GLU A 266 -2.99 -4.85 17.58
CA GLU A 266 -4.22 -4.06 17.46
C GLU A 266 -5.27 -4.71 16.55
N LEU A 267 -4.86 -5.58 15.62
CA LEU A 267 -5.76 -6.29 14.71
C LEU A 267 -6.24 -7.64 15.28
N ARG A 268 -5.86 -7.97 16.52
CA ARG A 268 -6.17 -9.27 17.11
C ARG A 268 -7.67 -9.57 17.15
N PHE A 269 -8.49 -8.62 17.60
CA PHE A 269 -9.95 -8.82 17.68
C PHE A 269 -10.56 -9.07 16.31
N LEU A 270 -10.25 -8.24 15.32
CA LEU A 270 -10.74 -8.42 13.95
C LEU A 270 -10.31 -9.78 13.37
N THR A 271 -9.05 -10.16 13.57
CA THR A 271 -8.53 -11.43 13.03
C THR A 271 -9.03 -12.66 13.78
N ASP A 272 -9.39 -12.54 15.07
CA ASP A 272 -10.12 -13.58 15.80
C ASP A 272 -11.50 -13.81 15.17
N GLU A 273 -12.27 -12.75 14.93
CA GLU A 273 -13.58 -12.86 14.24
C GLU A 273 -13.47 -13.40 12.82
N MET A 274 -12.45 -12.98 12.06
CA MET A 274 -12.21 -13.48 10.70
C MET A 274 -11.86 -14.96 10.69
N GLU A 275 -11.12 -15.46 11.69
CA GLU A 275 -10.86 -16.90 11.82
C GLU A 275 -12.14 -17.68 12.16
N GLU A 276 -12.97 -17.17 13.07
CA GLU A 276 -14.25 -17.83 13.39
C GLU A 276 -15.14 -17.94 12.15
N VAL A 277 -15.29 -16.84 11.40
CA VAL A 277 -16.02 -16.83 10.12
C VAL A 277 -15.42 -17.82 9.11
N LEU A 278 -14.09 -17.83 8.97
CA LEU A 278 -13.41 -18.72 8.02
C LEU A 278 -13.65 -20.19 8.38
N TYR A 279 -13.47 -20.56 9.64
CA TYR A 279 -13.60 -21.93 10.10
C TYR A 279 -15.05 -22.40 10.09
N ASP A 280 -16.00 -21.55 10.49
CA ASP A 280 -17.42 -21.86 10.36
C ASP A 280 -17.81 -22.14 8.91
N TRP A 281 -17.33 -21.35 7.96
CA TRP A 281 -17.55 -21.61 6.54
C TRP A 281 -16.91 -22.93 6.09
N MET A 282 -15.66 -23.19 6.47
CA MET A 282 -14.98 -24.44 6.14
C MET A 282 -15.72 -25.67 6.68
N ILE A 283 -16.24 -25.59 7.91
CA ILE A 283 -16.95 -26.70 8.56
C ILE A 283 -18.35 -26.89 7.97
N LYS A 284 -19.12 -25.80 7.82
CA LYS A 284 -20.56 -25.87 7.52
C LYS A 284 -20.89 -25.83 6.04
N VAL A 285 -20.02 -25.24 5.21
CA VAL A 285 -20.28 -25.04 3.78
C VAL A 285 -19.41 -25.97 2.95
N GLU A 286 -18.11 -26.06 3.26
CA GLU A 286 -17.20 -26.96 2.53
C GLU A 286 -17.10 -28.36 3.14
N GLU A 287 -17.75 -28.58 4.30
CA GLU A 287 -17.75 -29.85 5.03
C GLU A 287 -16.33 -30.40 5.28
N ILE A 288 -15.35 -29.49 5.43
CA ILE A 288 -13.95 -29.86 5.64
C ILE A 288 -13.81 -30.44 7.04
N THR A 289 -13.29 -31.66 7.10
CA THR A 289 -12.94 -32.32 8.37
C THR A 289 -11.51 -31.96 8.82
N PRO A 290 -11.21 -32.01 10.13
CA PRO A 290 -9.84 -31.82 10.62
C PRO A 290 -8.79 -32.69 9.94
N LEU A 291 -9.12 -33.96 9.65
CA LEU A 291 -8.22 -34.87 8.92
C LEU A 291 -8.02 -34.44 7.46
N SER A 292 -9.08 -34.05 6.76
CA SER A 292 -8.99 -33.55 5.38
C SER A 292 -8.15 -32.27 5.32
N ALA A 293 -8.37 -31.34 6.26
CA ALA A 293 -7.63 -30.09 6.34
C ALA A 293 -6.14 -30.32 6.61
N TYR A 294 -5.81 -31.21 7.56
CA TYR A 294 -4.45 -31.68 7.81
C TYR A 294 -3.82 -32.26 6.54
N SER A 295 -4.51 -33.19 5.87
CA SER A 295 -3.98 -33.91 4.71
C SER A 295 -3.74 -32.97 3.52
N SER A 296 -4.67 -32.06 3.26
CA SER A 296 -4.55 -31.04 2.20
C SER A 296 -3.39 -30.09 2.47
N LEU A 297 -3.21 -29.64 3.71
CA LEU A 297 -2.12 -28.74 4.06
C LEU A 297 -0.76 -29.47 4.01
N GLN A 298 -0.69 -30.69 4.54
CA GLN A 298 0.50 -31.54 4.48
C GLN A 298 0.94 -31.83 3.05
N ALA A 299 0.00 -32.10 2.13
CA ALA A 299 0.31 -32.38 0.72
C ALA A 299 0.96 -31.19 0.00
N SER A 300 0.78 -29.97 0.51
CA SER A 300 1.40 -28.76 -0.03
C SER A 300 2.79 -28.46 0.56
N MET A 301 3.33 -29.36 1.39
CA MET A 301 4.52 -29.12 2.20
C MET A 301 5.50 -30.30 2.14
N GLU A 302 6.80 -29.99 2.07
CA GLU A 302 7.86 -31.00 2.17
C GLU A 302 8.07 -31.46 3.62
N ALA A 303 7.97 -30.53 4.58
CA ALA A 303 8.13 -30.82 6.00
C ALA A 303 6.85 -31.43 6.60
N ASP A 304 7.02 -32.29 7.61
CA ASP A 304 5.91 -32.81 8.41
C ASP A 304 5.26 -31.68 9.22
N LEU A 305 3.99 -31.40 8.95
CA LEU A 305 3.20 -30.32 9.56
C LEU A 305 3.09 -30.49 11.08
N LEU A 306 2.95 -31.72 11.57
CA LEU A 306 2.89 -32.00 13.01
C LEU A 306 4.28 -32.05 13.66
N GLY A 307 5.35 -32.08 12.86
CA GLY A 307 6.73 -31.96 13.32
C GLY A 307 7.24 -30.53 13.39
N LEU A 308 6.46 -29.54 12.96
CA LEU A 308 6.84 -28.13 13.02
C LEU A 308 6.85 -27.61 14.46
N GLU A 309 7.56 -26.50 14.66
CA GLU A 309 7.48 -25.76 15.91
C GLU A 309 6.03 -25.34 16.21
N LYS A 310 5.65 -25.37 17.49
CA LYS A 310 4.30 -24.97 17.94
C LYS A 310 3.92 -23.53 17.62
N THR A 311 4.91 -22.69 17.32
CA THR A 311 4.75 -21.30 16.91
C THR A 311 4.53 -21.15 15.39
N ASP A 312 4.70 -22.22 14.60
CA ASP A 312 4.47 -22.20 13.17
C ASP A 312 3.00 -21.86 12.88
N ARG A 313 2.81 -20.88 12.01
CA ARG A 313 1.48 -20.32 11.72
C ARG A 313 0.54 -21.33 11.07
N ARG A 314 1.08 -22.29 10.31
CA ARG A 314 0.32 -23.35 9.65
C ARG A 314 -0.17 -24.36 10.67
N LEU A 315 0.69 -24.77 11.60
CA LEU A 315 0.31 -25.65 12.70
C LEU A 315 -0.69 -24.96 13.65
N CYS A 316 -0.48 -23.68 13.97
CA CYS A 316 -1.44 -22.86 14.72
C CYS A 316 -2.81 -22.78 14.02
N ALA A 317 -2.85 -22.60 12.70
CA ALA A 317 -4.09 -22.56 11.93
C ALA A 317 -4.82 -23.91 11.92
N LEU A 318 -4.08 -25.02 11.72
CA LEU A 318 -4.66 -26.36 11.81
C LEU A 318 -5.24 -26.62 13.20
N LYS A 319 -4.51 -26.26 14.25
CA LYS A 319 -4.97 -26.38 15.63
C LYS A 319 -6.24 -25.55 15.86
N ALA A 320 -6.23 -24.28 15.48
CA ALA A 320 -7.37 -23.38 15.67
C ALA A 320 -8.62 -23.87 14.93
N PHE A 321 -8.47 -24.32 13.68
CA PHE A 321 -9.53 -24.95 12.90
C PHE A 321 -10.06 -26.21 13.58
N THR A 322 -9.17 -27.12 13.98
CA THR A 322 -9.56 -28.37 14.64
C THR A 322 -10.33 -28.11 15.94
N LEU A 323 -9.87 -27.14 16.74
CA LEU A 323 -10.57 -26.73 17.95
C LEU A 323 -11.93 -26.09 17.66
N ALA A 324 -12.09 -25.39 16.54
CA ALA A 324 -13.39 -24.88 16.10
C ALA A 324 -14.34 -26.03 15.73
N SER A 325 -13.85 -27.04 15.00
CA SER A 325 -14.63 -28.24 14.64
C SER A 325 -15.07 -29.06 15.85
N THR A 326 -14.29 -29.07 16.94
CA THR A 326 -14.63 -29.85 18.13
C THR A 326 -15.55 -29.14 19.13
N ARG A 327 -15.88 -27.86 18.91
CA ARG A 327 -16.80 -27.10 19.80
C ARG A 327 -18.17 -27.75 19.91
N SER A 328 -18.67 -28.37 18.84
CA SER A 328 -20.02 -28.98 18.80
C SER A 328 -20.06 -30.43 19.30
N ILE A 329 -18.92 -31.13 19.33
CA ILE A 329 -18.85 -32.57 19.66
C ILE A 329 -18.22 -32.87 21.02
N GLY A 330 -17.86 -31.85 21.80
CA GLY A 330 -17.37 -32.00 23.19
C GLY A 330 -15.89 -32.39 23.34
N GLU A 331 -15.18 -32.63 22.24
CA GLU A 331 -13.77 -33.07 22.23
C GLU A 331 -12.75 -31.92 22.32
N TYR A 332 -13.20 -30.71 22.70
CA TYR A 332 -12.37 -29.51 22.71
C TYR A 332 -11.14 -29.63 23.63
N LEU A 333 -11.34 -30.10 24.87
CA LEU A 333 -10.25 -30.19 25.85
C LEU A 333 -9.23 -31.25 25.48
N ALA A 334 -9.69 -32.40 24.97
CA ALA A 334 -8.83 -33.47 24.49
C ALA A 334 -7.95 -33.01 23.32
N MET A 335 -8.53 -32.31 22.34
CA MET A 335 -7.75 -31.76 21.22
C MET A 335 -6.80 -30.66 21.64
N LYS A 336 -7.21 -29.80 22.57
CA LYS A 336 -6.33 -28.75 23.08
C LYS A 336 -5.11 -29.34 23.77
N ASP A 337 -5.30 -30.34 24.62
CA ASP A 337 -4.20 -31.06 25.27
C ASP A 337 -3.33 -31.80 24.24
N ALA A 338 -3.94 -32.42 23.22
CA ALA A 338 -3.22 -33.15 22.19
C ALA A 338 -2.18 -32.28 21.46
N PHE A 339 -2.59 -31.12 20.95
CA PHE A 339 -1.68 -30.20 20.26
C PHE A 339 -0.61 -29.57 21.16
N GLU A 340 -0.80 -29.59 22.48
CA GLU A 340 0.16 -29.03 23.42
C GLU A 340 1.12 -30.08 23.98
N ASN A 341 0.68 -31.30 24.24
CA ASN A 341 1.41 -32.19 25.14
C ASN A 341 1.57 -33.61 24.60
N LYS A 342 1.00 -33.94 23.44
CA LYS A 342 0.97 -35.32 22.93
C LYS A 342 1.86 -35.50 21.71
N PRO A 343 2.38 -36.72 21.49
CA PRO A 343 3.13 -37.04 20.30
C PRO A 343 2.23 -37.08 19.06
N ARG A 344 2.88 -37.02 17.89
CA ARG A 344 2.27 -36.98 16.57
C ARG A 344 1.19 -38.04 16.35
N GLU A 345 1.45 -39.27 16.76
CA GLU A 345 0.57 -40.42 16.56
C GLU A 345 -0.77 -40.24 17.27
N VAL A 346 -0.74 -39.62 18.46
CA VAL A 346 -1.95 -39.32 19.23
C VAL A 346 -2.75 -38.21 18.56
N ILE A 347 -2.09 -37.16 18.06
CA ILE A 347 -2.76 -36.08 17.32
C ILE A 347 -3.44 -36.64 16.07
N LEU A 348 -2.75 -37.47 15.29
CA LEU A 348 -3.33 -38.11 14.10
C LEU A 348 -4.50 -39.04 14.42
N GLY A 349 -4.38 -39.86 15.47
CA GLY A 349 -5.46 -40.72 15.92
C GLY A 349 -6.71 -39.93 16.30
N LEU A 350 -6.55 -38.80 16.98
CA LEU A 350 -7.66 -37.92 17.34
C LEU A 350 -8.24 -37.18 16.12
N LEU A 351 -7.40 -36.66 15.21
CA LEU A 351 -7.87 -36.08 13.94
C LEU A 351 -8.72 -37.06 13.15
N TYR A 352 -8.32 -38.34 13.12
CA TYR A 352 -9.10 -39.41 12.49
C TYR A 352 -10.42 -39.66 13.21
N LEU A 353 -10.40 -39.74 14.55
CA LEU A 353 -11.59 -39.99 15.36
C LEU A 353 -12.65 -38.90 15.17
N ILE A 354 -12.28 -37.62 15.26
CA ILE A 354 -13.19 -36.48 15.14
C ILE A 354 -13.67 -36.23 13.70
N SER A 355 -13.01 -36.85 12.71
CA SER A 355 -13.38 -36.74 11.30
C SER A 355 -14.31 -37.86 10.84
N LYS A 356 -14.61 -38.84 11.69
CA LYS A 356 -15.63 -39.85 11.38
C LYS A 356 -17.02 -39.25 11.57
N PRO A 357 -17.97 -39.48 10.64
CA PRO A 357 -19.36 -39.17 10.91
C PRO A 357 -19.78 -39.94 12.17
N LEU A 358 -20.42 -39.24 13.12
CA LEU A 358 -21.05 -39.88 14.26
C LEU A 358 -22.00 -40.95 13.69
N PRO A 359 -21.93 -42.21 14.18
CA PRO A 359 -22.90 -43.21 13.77
C PRO A 359 -24.28 -42.63 14.05
N GLU A 360 -25.12 -42.56 13.02
CA GLU A 360 -26.49 -42.11 13.15
C GLU A 360 -27.13 -42.95 14.26
N LEU A 361 -27.45 -42.31 15.38
CA LEU A 361 -28.23 -42.93 16.44
C LEU A 361 -29.66 -43.00 15.92
N TRP A 362 -29.96 -44.07 15.18
CA TRP A 362 -31.31 -44.46 14.75
C TRP A 362 -32.11 -45.03 15.92
#